data_AF-A0A6S7BMX5-F1
#
_entry.id   AF-A0A6S7BMX5-F1
#
_cell.length_a   1.000
_cell.length_b   1.000
_cell.length_c   1.000
_cell.angle_alpha   90.00
_cell.angle_beta   90.00
_cell.angle_gamma   90.00
#
_symmetry.space_group_name_H-M   'P 1'
#
loop_
_entity.id
_entity.type
_entity.pdbx_description
1 polymer ?
#
loop_
_entity_poly.entity_id
_entity_poly.type
_entity_poly.pdbx_seq_one_letter_code
_entity_poly.pdbx_strand_id
1 'polypeptide(L)'
;MEGRDFYLEVAYALSGCQLVEQELKLYITDAFALAAKRIGDRMTFQFRGEDYENSSLEGLINVFRKRSSNDQLVRELDAFKKKRNFLSHQGIMYCLDYEGELAESVAKQIRPRLEAIQRQSTVLRDASHEEANNFRGYLHFEDLGPNH
;
A
#
# COMPACT_ATOMS: atom_id res chain seq x y z
N MET A 1 9.10 -27.49 -14.81
CA MET A 1 9.92 -26.31 -14.41
C MET A 1 9.06 -25.06 -14.38
N GLU A 2 8.19 -24.86 -15.37
CA GLU A 2 7.27 -23.70 -15.52
C GLU A 2 6.29 -23.43 -14.36
N GLY A 3 5.83 -24.46 -13.64
CA GLY A 3 4.95 -24.26 -12.49
C GLY A 3 5.61 -23.44 -11.38
N ARG A 4 6.88 -23.73 -11.05
CA ARG A 4 7.67 -23.00 -10.05
C ARG A 4 7.84 -21.52 -10.41
N ASP A 5 7.96 -21.20 -11.70
CA ASP A 5 8.07 -19.82 -12.18
C ASP A 5 6.78 -19.04 -11.97
N PHE A 6 5.62 -19.66 -12.20
CA PHE A 6 4.32 -19.01 -11.97
C PHE A 6 4.06 -18.71 -10.48
N TYR A 7 4.42 -19.61 -9.58
CA TYR A 7 4.35 -19.35 -8.13
C TYR A 7 5.18 -18.13 -7.72
N LEU A 8 6.40 -18.02 -8.27
CA LEU A 8 7.28 -16.88 -8.02
C LEU A 8 6.68 -15.59 -8.58
N GLU A 9 6.05 -15.61 -9.76
CA GLU A 9 5.37 -14.44 -10.34
C GLU A 9 4.18 -13.98 -9.48
N VAL A 10 3.37 -14.91 -8.97
CA VAL A 10 2.25 -14.59 -8.06
C VAL A 10 2.77 -14.04 -6.74
N ALA A 11 3.77 -14.68 -6.14
CA ALA A 11 4.40 -14.21 -4.90
C ALA A 11 5.03 -12.82 -5.08
N TYR A 12 5.66 -12.57 -6.23
CA TYR A 12 6.23 -11.28 -6.57
C TYR A 12 5.15 -10.20 -6.67
N ALA A 13 4.06 -10.46 -7.40
CA ALA A 13 2.93 -9.54 -7.48
C ALA A 13 2.27 -9.26 -6.11
N LEU A 14 2.17 -10.29 -5.24
CA LEU A 14 1.68 -10.14 -3.87
C LEU A 14 2.61 -9.27 -3.04
N SER A 15 3.93 -9.43 -3.19
CA SER A 15 4.92 -8.60 -2.50
C SER A 15 4.77 -7.12 -2.87
N GLY A 16 4.48 -6.82 -4.14
CA GLY A 16 4.17 -5.47 -4.60
C GLY A 16 2.94 -4.87 -3.87
N CYS A 17 1.85 -5.63 -3.77
CA CYS A 17 0.68 -5.21 -2.99
C CYS A 17 1.03 -4.94 -1.52
N GLN A 18 1.85 -5.79 -0.91
CA GLN A 18 2.30 -5.61 0.48
C GLN A 18 3.14 -4.34 0.65
N LEU A 19 4.02 -4.02 -0.29
CA LEU A 19 4.80 -2.78 -0.25
C LEU A 19 3.92 -1.53 -0.31
N VAL A 20 2.84 -1.54 -1.11
CA VAL A 20 1.86 -0.44 -1.10
C VAL A 20 1.16 -0.33 0.26
N GLU A 21 0.76 -1.46 0.86
CA GLU A 21 0.19 -1.47 2.21
C GLU A 21 1.17 -0.89 3.25
N GLN A 22 2.45 -1.22 3.16
CA GLN A 22 3.48 -0.69 4.07
C GLN A 22 3.72 0.80 3.90
N GLU A 23 3.79 1.32 2.67
CA GLU A 23 3.94 2.77 2.47
C GLU A 23 2.73 3.57 2.97
N LEU A 24 1.51 3.04 2.82
CA LEU A 24 0.34 3.69 3.42
C LEU A 24 0.42 3.71 4.95
N LYS A 25 0.91 2.64 5.59
CA LYS A 25 1.15 2.61 7.04
C LYS A 25 2.19 3.63 7.46
N LEU A 26 3.29 3.75 6.72
CA LEU A 26 4.32 4.76 6.97
C LEU A 26 3.75 6.17 6.83
N TYR A 27 3.03 6.46 5.74
CA TYR A 27 2.33 7.73 5.56
C TYR A 27 1.43 8.08 6.76
N ILE A 28 0.58 7.13 7.17
CA ILE A 28 -0.38 7.34 8.27
C ILE A 28 0.37 7.58 9.59
N THR A 29 1.43 6.82 9.83
CA THR A 29 2.29 6.96 11.01
C THR A 29 2.91 8.34 11.06
N ASP A 30 3.53 8.77 9.97
CA ASP A 30 4.19 10.08 9.87
C ASP A 30 3.16 11.21 10.03
N ALA A 31 1.98 11.08 9.41
CA ALA A 31 0.91 12.07 9.51
C ALA A 31 0.40 12.23 10.94
N PHE A 32 0.24 11.13 11.68
CA PHE A 32 -0.13 11.18 13.09
C PHE A 32 0.97 11.72 13.99
N ALA A 33 2.22 11.34 13.73
CA ALA A 33 3.36 11.87 14.46
C ALA A 33 3.45 13.40 14.29
N LEU A 34 3.21 13.90 13.07
CA LEU A 34 3.19 15.34 12.81
C LEU A 34 2.01 16.01 13.51
N ALA A 35 0.81 15.43 13.44
CA ALA A 35 -0.36 15.96 14.14
C ALA A 35 -0.12 16.05 15.67
N ALA A 36 0.41 14.99 16.27
CA ALA A 36 0.76 14.95 17.69
C ALA A 36 1.80 16.03 18.04
N LYS A 37 2.87 16.15 17.23
CA LYS A 37 3.91 17.19 17.40
C LYS A 37 3.31 18.60 17.36
N ARG A 38 2.39 18.86 16.43
CA ARG A 38 1.76 20.20 16.26
C ARG A 38 0.75 20.52 17.37
N ILE A 39 0.05 19.52 17.91
CA ILE A 39 -0.86 19.69 19.05
C ILE A 39 -0.04 19.90 20.35
N GLY A 40 1.08 19.20 20.50
CA GLY A 40 1.89 19.21 21.72
C GLY A 40 1.07 18.81 22.95
N ASP A 41 1.32 19.46 24.08
CA ASP A 41 0.64 19.17 25.35
C ASP A 41 -0.73 19.88 25.50
N ARG A 42 -1.23 20.52 24.44
CA ARG A 42 -2.47 21.31 24.48
C ARG A 42 -3.72 20.43 24.60
N MET A 43 -3.65 19.19 24.14
CA MET A 43 -4.75 18.23 24.16
C MET A 43 -4.21 16.81 24.04
N THR A 44 -4.85 15.85 24.70
CA THR A 44 -4.54 14.44 24.52
C THR A 44 -4.80 14.00 23.07
N PHE A 45 -3.77 13.47 22.41
CA PHE A 45 -3.85 12.91 21.07
C PHE A 45 -3.41 11.43 21.12
N GLN A 46 -4.36 10.51 20.98
CA GLN A 46 -4.11 9.07 21.18
C GLN A 46 -3.98 8.27 19.88
N PHE A 47 -4.18 8.89 18.71
CA PHE A 47 -4.06 8.17 17.44
C PHE A 47 -2.60 7.92 17.10
N ARG A 48 -2.27 6.67 16.77
CA ARG A 48 -0.91 6.25 16.43
C ARG A 48 -0.90 5.39 15.17
N GLY A 49 0.29 5.27 14.56
CA GLY A 49 0.49 4.40 13.41
C GLY A 49 0.18 2.93 13.72
N GLU A 50 0.48 2.48 14.95
CA GLU A 50 0.29 1.09 15.38
C GLU A 50 -1.20 0.67 15.38
N ASP A 51 -2.13 1.63 15.52
CA ASP A 51 -3.57 1.37 15.44
C ASP A 51 -3.98 0.75 14.09
N TYR A 52 -3.12 0.87 13.07
CA TYR A 52 -3.37 0.44 11.70
C TYR A 52 -2.45 -0.69 11.24
N GLU A 53 -1.62 -1.27 12.13
CA GLU A 53 -0.67 -2.33 11.77
C GLU A 53 -1.35 -3.54 11.11
N ASN A 54 -2.53 -3.90 11.60
CA ASN A 54 -3.34 -5.04 11.11
C ASN A 54 -4.49 -4.60 10.18
N SER A 55 -4.53 -3.35 9.75
CA SER A 55 -5.59 -2.86 8.85
C SER A 55 -5.49 -3.46 7.46
N SER A 56 -6.64 -3.74 6.85
CA SER A 56 -6.71 -4.10 5.44
C SER A 56 -6.30 -2.92 4.55
N LEU A 57 -5.91 -3.19 3.30
CA LEU A 57 -5.64 -2.14 2.31
C LEU A 57 -6.80 -1.13 2.20
N GLU A 58 -8.05 -1.60 2.28
CA GLU A 58 -9.22 -0.72 2.30
C GLU A 58 -9.27 0.18 3.54
N GLY A 59 -8.99 -0.38 4.72
CA GLY A 59 -8.88 0.39 5.95
C GLY A 59 -7.80 1.47 5.85
N LEU A 60 -6.63 1.12 5.32
CA LEU A 60 -5.52 2.06 5.11
C LEU A 60 -5.91 3.16 4.11
N ILE A 61 -6.53 2.84 2.98
CA ILE A 61 -6.98 3.83 1.99
C ILE A 61 -8.00 4.79 2.59
N ASN A 62 -8.94 4.29 3.40
CA ASN A 62 -9.95 5.13 4.05
C ASN A 62 -9.34 6.12 5.05
N VAL A 63 -8.25 5.74 5.69
CA VAL A 63 -7.51 6.59 6.64
C VAL A 63 -6.65 7.59 5.87
N PHE A 64 -5.93 7.13 4.85
CA PHE A 64 -5.14 7.96 3.94
C PHE A 64 -5.97 9.07 3.29
N ARG A 65 -7.16 8.73 2.75
CA ARG A 65 -8.09 9.69 2.11
C ARG A 65 -8.45 10.88 3.00
N LYS A 66 -8.53 10.68 4.32
CA LYS A 66 -8.88 11.75 5.27
C LYS A 66 -7.72 12.73 5.52
N ARG A 67 -6.52 12.41 5.04
CA ARG A 67 -5.26 13.11 5.37
C ARG A 67 -4.53 13.63 4.13
N SER A 68 -4.70 12.98 2.98
CA SER A 68 -4.16 13.45 1.70
C SER A 68 -5.18 14.29 0.96
N SER A 69 -4.70 15.36 0.29
CA SER A 69 -5.47 16.15 -0.67
C SER A 69 -5.32 15.65 -2.12
N ASN A 70 -4.58 14.55 -2.33
CA ASN A 70 -4.31 13.99 -3.64
C ASN A 70 -5.43 13.02 -4.07
N ASP A 71 -6.54 13.59 -4.53
CA ASP A 71 -7.73 12.84 -4.96
C ASP A 71 -7.44 11.84 -6.09
N GLN A 72 -6.46 12.14 -6.95
CA GLN A 72 -6.07 11.25 -8.02
C GLN A 72 -5.41 9.98 -7.47
N LEU A 73 -4.44 10.12 -6.58
CA LEU A 73 -3.78 8.99 -5.92
C LEU A 73 -4.79 8.12 -5.13
N VAL A 74 -5.74 8.75 -4.43
CA VAL A 74 -6.82 8.02 -3.75
C VAL A 74 -7.63 7.16 -4.72
N ARG A 75 -8.03 7.71 -5.88
CA ARG A 75 -8.78 6.97 -6.90
C ARG A 75 -7.98 5.80 -7.47
N GLU A 76 -6.69 5.99 -7.68
CA GLU A 76 -5.80 4.93 -8.20
C GLU A 76 -5.59 3.81 -7.18
N LEU A 77 -5.43 4.15 -5.89
CA LEU A 77 -5.38 3.19 -4.79
C LEU A 77 -6.69 2.40 -4.67
N ASP A 78 -7.85 3.05 -4.79
CA ASP A 78 -9.16 2.38 -4.79
C ASP A 78 -9.32 1.42 -5.98
N ALA A 79 -8.82 1.80 -7.16
CA ALA A 79 -8.80 0.90 -8.31
C ALA A 79 -7.85 -0.29 -8.10
N PHE A 80 -6.68 -0.05 -7.48
CA PHE A 80 -5.69 -1.08 -7.16
C PHE A 80 -6.20 -2.09 -6.13
N LYS A 81 -6.99 -1.65 -5.14
CA LYS A 81 -7.65 -2.54 -4.15
C LYS A 81 -8.36 -3.72 -4.81
N LYS A 82 -9.10 -3.47 -5.91
CA LYS A 82 -9.80 -4.53 -6.65
C LYS A 82 -8.85 -5.57 -7.23
N LYS A 83 -7.67 -5.15 -7.69
CA LYS A 83 -6.64 -6.04 -8.24
C LYS A 83 -5.94 -6.86 -7.15
N ARG A 84 -5.64 -6.24 -5.99
CA ARG A 84 -5.11 -6.94 -4.81
C ARG A 84 -6.09 -8.01 -4.30
N ASN A 85 -7.38 -7.69 -4.23
CA ASN A 85 -8.40 -8.65 -3.81
C ASN A 85 -8.50 -9.83 -4.78
N PHE A 86 -8.47 -9.57 -6.09
CA PHE A 86 -8.37 -10.63 -7.09
C PHE A 86 -7.15 -11.54 -6.86
N LEU A 87 -5.98 -10.95 -6.64
CA LEU A 87 -4.74 -11.71 -6.44
C LEU A 87 -4.79 -12.57 -5.15
N SER A 88 -5.37 -12.02 -4.09
CA SER A 88 -5.51 -12.72 -2.80
C SER A 88 -6.50 -13.88 -2.86
N HIS A 89 -7.58 -13.76 -3.62
CA HIS A 89 -8.60 -14.82 -3.71
C HIS A 89 -8.34 -15.82 -4.83
N GLN A 90 -8.04 -15.34 -6.04
CA GLN A 90 -7.87 -16.21 -7.20
C GLN A 90 -6.42 -16.61 -7.42
N GLY A 91 -5.46 -15.69 -7.25
CA GLY A 91 -4.03 -15.98 -7.41
C GLY A 91 -3.54 -17.11 -6.51
N ILE A 92 -3.99 -17.10 -5.24
CA ILE A 92 -3.69 -18.18 -4.28
C ILE A 92 -4.42 -19.47 -4.64
N MET A 93 -5.67 -19.42 -5.11
CA MET A 93 -6.41 -20.61 -5.54
C MET A 93 -5.70 -21.33 -6.69
N TYR A 94 -5.18 -20.59 -7.68
CA TYR A 94 -4.37 -21.14 -8.76
C TYR A 94 -3.02 -21.69 -8.31
N CYS A 95 -2.56 -21.31 -7.11
CA CYS A 95 -1.36 -21.87 -6.47
C CYS A 95 -1.68 -23.13 -5.63
N LEU A 96 -2.93 -23.34 -5.23
CA LEU A 96 -3.31 -24.46 -4.37
C LEU A 96 -3.87 -25.65 -5.15
N ASP A 97 -4.08 -25.51 -6.46
CA ASP A 97 -4.54 -26.59 -7.32
C ASP A 97 -3.43 -27.63 -7.53
N TYR A 98 -3.47 -28.65 -6.67
CA TYR A 98 -2.44 -29.66 -6.50
C TYR A 98 -2.44 -30.71 -7.62
N GLU A 99 -3.51 -30.78 -8.43
CA GLU A 99 -3.67 -31.80 -9.47
C GLU A 99 -2.85 -31.54 -10.73
N GLY A 100 -2.08 -30.45 -10.80
CA GLY A 100 -1.09 -30.22 -11.85
C GLY A 100 -1.68 -29.95 -13.25
N GLU A 101 -3.00 -30.06 -13.40
CA GLU A 101 -3.77 -29.66 -14.57
C GLU A 101 -4.08 -28.15 -14.58
N LEU A 102 -3.32 -27.32 -13.86
CA LEU A 102 -3.36 -25.89 -14.12
C LEU A 102 -2.75 -25.68 -15.51
N ALA A 103 -3.63 -25.79 -16.51
CA ALA A 103 -3.29 -25.78 -17.90
C ALA A 103 -2.43 -24.55 -18.16
N GLU A 104 -1.32 -24.73 -18.86
CA GLU A 104 -0.42 -23.66 -19.31
C GLU A 104 -1.19 -22.45 -19.88
N SER A 105 -2.40 -22.68 -20.40
CA SER A 105 -3.39 -21.68 -20.81
C SER A 105 -3.82 -20.70 -19.70
N VAL A 106 -4.06 -21.15 -18.46
CA VAL A 106 -4.45 -20.30 -17.33
C VAL A 106 -3.29 -19.42 -16.90
N ALA A 107 -2.09 -19.98 -16.77
CA ALA A 107 -0.88 -19.21 -16.45
C ALA A 107 -0.63 -18.13 -17.52
N LYS A 108 -0.74 -18.48 -18.82
CA LYS A 108 -0.62 -17.52 -19.93
C LYS A 108 -1.67 -16.41 -19.88
N GLN A 109 -2.89 -16.70 -19.44
CA GLN A 109 -3.96 -15.70 -19.31
C GLN A 109 -3.74 -14.75 -18.11
N ILE A 110 -3.15 -15.24 -17.02
CA ILE A 110 -3.01 -14.48 -15.77
C ILE A 110 -1.71 -13.68 -15.70
N ARG A 111 -0.62 -14.16 -16.32
CA ARG A 111 0.69 -13.50 -16.33
C ARG A 111 0.65 -11.99 -16.67
N PRO A 112 -0.03 -11.54 -17.75
CA PRO A 112 -0.11 -10.12 -18.07
C PRO A 112 -0.75 -9.29 -16.95
N ARG A 113 -1.68 -9.89 -16.20
CA ARG A 113 -2.34 -9.26 -15.06
C ARG A 113 -1.42 -9.18 -13.85
N LEU A 114 -0.59 -10.20 -13.58
CA LEU A 114 0.43 -10.16 -12.53
C LEU A 114 1.44 -9.04 -12.78
N GLU A 115 1.95 -8.93 -14.01
CA GLU A 115 2.87 -7.86 -14.41
C GLU A 115 2.23 -6.47 -14.30
N ALA A 116 0.96 -6.34 -14.67
CA ALA A 116 0.22 -5.09 -14.53
C ALA A 116 0.02 -4.70 -13.06
N ILE A 117 -0.25 -5.66 -12.17
CA ILE A 117 -0.33 -5.45 -10.73
C ILE A 117 1.01 -4.98 -10.19
N GLN A 118 2.09 -5.68 -10.56
CA GLN A 118 3.43 -5.33 -10.09
C GLN A 118 3.82 -3.92 -10.50
N ARG A 119 3.69 -3.59 -11.80
CA ARG A 119 4.00 -2.23 -12.29
C ARG A 119 3.17 -1.17 -11.58
N GLN A 120 1.88 -1.40 -11.40
CA GLN A 120 1.03 -0.44 -10.70
C GLN A 120 1.42 -0.32 -9.22
N SER A 121 1.82 -1.42 -8.57
CA SER A 121 2.24 -1.40 -7.18
C SER A 121 3.49 -0.53 -6.98
N THR A 122 4.47 -0.59 -7.89
CA THR A 122 5.65 0.29 -7.86
C THR A 122 5.24 1.75 -8.00
N VAL A 123 4.42 2.08 -9.00
CA VAL A 123 3.95 3.46 -9.23
C VAL A 123 3.22 4.01 -8.01
N LEU A 124 2.30 3.24 -7.44
CA LEU A 124 1.52 3.66 -6.27
C LEU A 124 2.36 3.78 -5.00
N ARG A 125 3.32 2.89 -4.82
CA ARG A 125 4.28 2.96 -3.72
C ARG A 125 5.06 4.26 -3.80
N ASP A 126 5.65 4.54 -4.96
CA ASP A 126 6.48 5.73 -5.17
C ASP A 126 5.64 7.01 -5.04
N ALA A 127 4.44 7.05 -5.62
CA ALA A 127 3.52 8.18 -5.48
C ALA A 127 3.07 8.39 -4.02
N SER A 128 2.80 7.33 -3.26
CA SER A 128 2.45 7.45 -1.83
C SER A 128 3.63 7.94 -1.00
N HIS A 129 4.84 7.51 -1.35
CA HIS A 129 6.07 7.97 -0.72
C HIS A 129 6.34 9.46 -1.01
N GLU A 130 6.16 9.89 -2.27
CA GLU A 130 6.28 11.29 -2.66
C GLU A 130 5.22 12.16 -1.96
N GLU A 131 3.97 11.70 -1.90
CA GLU A 131 2.90 12.39 -1.20
C GLU A 131 3.21 12.59 0.31
N ALA A 132 3.89 11.64 0.95
CA ALA A 132 4.36 11.77 2.33
C ALA A 132 5.42 12.88 2.49
N ASN A 133 6.26 13.08 1.47
CA ASN A 133 7.33 14.08 1.51
C ASN A 133 6.80 15.52 1.59
N ASN A 134 5.54 15.75 1.20
CA ASN A 134 4.86 17.04 1.37
C ASN A 134 4.82 17.53 2.81
N PHE A 135 4.91 16.62 3.80
CA PHE A 135 4.86 17.00 5.21
C PHE A 135 5.98 16.41 6.08
N ARG A 136 6.72 15.39 5.61
CA ARG A 136 7.88 14.84 6.36
C ARG A 136 8.92 15.90 6.73
N GLY A 137 9.07 16.93 5.89
CA GLY A 137 9.90 18.09 6.21
C GLY A 137 9.54 18.73 7.56
N TYR A 138 8.24 19.01 7.77
CA TYR A 138 7.74 19.59 9.02
C TYR A 138 7.80 18.63 10.22
N LEU A 139 7.82 17.32 9.95
CA LEU A 139 7.94 16.30 10.99
C LEU A 139 9.37 16.25 11.54
N HIS A 140 10.36 16.10 10.66
CA HIS A 140 11.75 15.85 11.05
C HIS A 140 12.58 17.11 11.25
N PHE A 141 12.23 18.20 10.57
CA PHE A 141 12.89 19.48 10.73
C PHE A 141 11.93 20.42 11.46
N GLU A 142 12.43 21.12 12.48
CA GLU A 142 11.65 22.19 13.11
C GLU A 142 11.34 23.29 12.07
N ASP A 143 10.22 23.96 12.26
CA ASP A 143 10.03 25.27 11.62
C ASP A 143 11.20 26.13 12.12
N LEU A 144 12.17 26.43 11.26
CA LEU A 144 13.17 27.49 11.48
C LEU A 144 12.43 28.84 11.47
N GLY A 145 11.60 29.06 12.48
CA GLY A 145 10.89 30.30 12.76
C GLY A 145 11.31 30.79 14.14
N PRO A 146 11.57 32.10 14.30
CA PRO A 146 12.22 32.63 15.49
C PRO A 146 11.34 32.39 16.72
N ASN A 147 12.00 32.01 17.81
CA ASN A 147 11.45 31.99 19.16
C ASN A 147 10.50 33.18 19.40
N HIS A 148 9.28 32.89 19.83
CA HIS A 148 8.46 33.84 20.59
C HIS A 148 8.79 33.73 22.08
#